data_AF-A0AA97LFF3-F1
#
_entry.id   AF-A0AA97LFF3-F1
#
_cell.length_a   1.000
_cell.length_b   1.000
_cell.length_c   1.000
_cell.angle_alpha   90.00
_cell.angle_beta   90.00
_cell.angle_gamma   90.00
#
_symmetry.space_group_name_H-M   'P 1'
#
loop_
_entity.id
_entity.type
_entity.pdbx_description
1 polymer ?
#
loop_
_entity_poly.entity_id
_entity_poly.type
_entity_poly.pdbx_seq_one_letter_code
_entity_poly.pdbx_strand_id
1 'polypeptide(L)'
;MAGDSRIFMNQDMEIGVTPREIKKIPKQARDDIPIATDRTRLLAAEIKKPRQRYMQKSGKCNVHHGNVQETYRYLSDLFTTLVDLKWRFNLLVFTMVYTITWLFFGFIWWLIAYIRGDLDHVGEKDWIPCVDNLSGFVSAFLFSIETETTIGYGHRVITEKCPEGIILLLVQAILGSIVNAFMVGCMFVKISQPKKRAETLMFSNNAVISMRDEKLCLMFRVGDLRNSHIVEASIRAKLIKSKQTKEGEFIPLNQTDINVGFDTGDDRLFLVSPLIISHEINEKSPFWEMSHAQLEKEEFEIVVILEGMVEATGMTCQARSSYMDTEVLWGHRFTPVLTLEKDFYEVDYNSFHNTYETNTPMCSAKELAESFQEGRLLSHLSSGNLLSGGETDKAKEEEGEYQEEEREKNKEEGQELAELNGANGTAGEVKGRVSL
;
A
#
# COMPACT_ATOMS: atom_id res chain seq x y z
N MET A 1 -57.37 -27.58 -18.67
CA MET A 1 -58.41 -28.04 -19.61
C MET A 1 -57.71 -28.65 -20.81
N ALA A 2 -58.12 -29.85 -21.25
CA ALA A 2 -57.59 -30.57 -22.42
C ALA A 2 -56.06 -30.87 -22.37
N GLY A 3 -55.54 -31.87 -23.07
CA GLY A 3 -56.19 -32.87 -23.94
C GLY A 3 -55.12 -33.44 -24.87
N ASP A 4 -55.07 -34.77 -24.97
CA ASP A 4 -53.89 -35.49 -25.47
C ASP A 4 -53.91 -35.77 -27.00
N SER A 5 -52.71 -36.01 -27.56
CA SER A 5 -52.43 -36.85 -28.74
C SER A 5 -52.82 -36.38 -30.17
N ARG A 6 -51.81 -36.16 -31.05
CA ARG A 6 -51.37 -37.14 -32.10
C ARG A 6 -50.32 -36.61 -33.10
N ILE A 7 -49.16 -37.30 -33.07
CA ILE A 7 -48.13 -37.60 -34.09
C ILE A 7 -48.40 -37.28 -35.58
N PHE A 8 -47.40 -36.71 -36.29
CA PHE A 8 -46.85 -37.23 -37.58
C PHE A 8 -45.37 -36.77 -37.82
N MET A 9 -44.68 -37.37 -38.80
CA MET A 9 -43.22 -37.67 -38.83
C MET A 9 -42.28 -36.72 -39.61
N ASN A 10 -40.96 -36.81 -39.30
CA ASN A 10 -39.75 -36.52 -40.12
C ASN A 10 -39.52 -35.04 -40.56
N GLN A 11 -38.30 -34.48 -40.69
CA GLN A 11 -36.88 -34.91 -40.65
C GLN A 11 -36.02 -33.62 -40.34
N ASP A 12 -34.69 -33.55 -40.18
CA ASP A 12 -33.58 -34.50 -40.42
C ASP A 12 -32.27 -34.20 -39.62
N MET A 13 -31.38 -35.21 -39.58
CA MET A 13 -29.89 -35.23 -39.58
C MET A 13 -28.98 -34.40 -38.62
N GLU A 14 -28.05 -35.12 -37.98
CA GLU A 14 -27.01 -34.67 -37.03
C GLU A 14 -25.69 -34.17 -37.67
N ILE A 15 -24.80 -33.55 -36.88
CA ILE A 15 -23.44 -34.04 -36.49
C ILE A 15 -22.61 -32.91 -35.85
N GLY A 16 -21.95 -33.21 -34.72
CA GLY A 16 -21.00 -32.30 -34.05
C GLY A 16 -19.54 -32.51 -34.48
N VAL A 17 -18.68 -31.52 -34.24
CA VAL A 17 -17.24 -31.58 -34.57
C VAL A 17 -16.37 -31.03 -33.43
N THR A 18 -15.34 -31.79 -33.06
CA THR A 18 -14.31 -31.47 -32.05
C THR A 18 -13.13 -30.66 -32.62
N PRO A 19 -12.30 -29.98 -31.79
CA PRO A 19 -11.21 -29.13 -32.27
C PRO A 19 -10.07 -29.93 -32.93
N ARG A 20 -9.48 -29.41 -34.01
CA ARG A 20 -8.28 -29.97 -34.66
C ARG A 20 -7.00 -29.28 -34.18
N GLU A 21 -5.98 -30.09 -33.87
CA GLU A 21 -4.62 -29.62 -33.61
C GLU A 21 -3.93 -29.07 -34.87
N ILE A 22 -3.00 -28.12 -34.66
CA ILE A 22 -2.23 -27.46 -35.72
C ILE A 22 -0.95 -28.26 -36.02
N LYS A 23 -0.88 -28.92 -37.19
CA LYS A 23 0.35 -29.52 -37.69
C LYS A 23 1.28 -28.46 -38.29
N LYS A 24 2.55 -28.45 -37.85
CA LYS A 24 3.63 -27.62 -38.44
C LYS A 24 4.03 -28.18 -39.81
N ILE A 25 4.31 -27.28 -40.76
CA ILE A 25 4.76 -27.63 -42.13
C ILE A 25 6.29 -27.38 -42.24
N PRO A 26 7.08 -28.28 -42.86
CA PRO A 26 8.52 -28.07 -43.08
C PRO A 26 8.81 -27.05 -44.19
N LYS A 27 10.02 -26.47 -44.16
CA LYS A 27 10.52 -25.57 -45.21
C LYS A 27 10.87 -26.34 -46.50
N GLN A 28 10.99 -25.57 -47.58
CA GLN A 28 11.71 -25.88 -48.83
C GLN A 28 10.94 -26.58 -49.96
N ALA A 29 10.19 -25.80 -50.74
CA ALA A 29 9.96 -26.07 -52.17
C ALA A 29 9.53 -24.80 -52.96
N ARG A 30 10.28 -24.53 -54.04
CA ARG A 30 9.97 -23.74 -55.24
C ARG A 30 10.01 -22.21 -55.23
N ASP A 31 10.79 -21.74 -56.20
CA ASP A 31 11.02 -20.37 -56.67
C ASP A 31 9.91 -19.85 -57.61
N ASP A 32 10.18 -18.70 -58.26
CA ASP A 32 9.46 -18.06 -59.38
C ASP A 32 8.28 -17.10 -59.06
N ILE A 33 8.64 -15.93 -58.51
CA ILE A 33 8.46 -14.57 -59.09
C ILE A 33 7.16 -14.34 -59.93
N PRO A 34 6.31 -13.34 -59.57
CA PRO A 34 6.62 -11.94 -59.90
C PRO A 34 6.55 -10.91 -58.77
N ILE A 35 7.41 -9.91 -58.92
CA ILE A 35 7.51 -8.71 -58.08
C ILE A 35 6.31 -7.79 -58.37
N ALA A 36 5.41 -7.65 -57.40
CA ALA A 36 4.45 -6.55 -57.36
C ALA A 36 5.09 -5.37 -56.61
N THR A 37 5.54 -4.36 -57.35
CA THR A 37 5.93 -3.06 -56.78
C THR A 37 4.70 -2.36 -56.22
N ASP A 38 4.50 -2.47 -54.91
CA ASP A 38 3.54 -1.63 -54.19
C ASP A 38 4.25 -0.88 -53.06
N ARG A 39 4.40 0.44 -53.24
CA ARG A 39 5.23 1.35 -52.43
C ARG A 39 4.58 1.75 -51.10
N THR A 40 3.59 0.97 -50.65
CA THR A 40 2.55 1.40 -49.70
C THR A 40 2.58 0.64 -48.37
N ARG A 41 3.74 0.09 -47.99
CA ARG A 41 3.97 -0.62 -46.70
C ARG A 41 5.00 0.01 -45.76
N LEU A 42 5.44 1.25 -46.02
CA LEU A 42 6.46 1.93 -45.22
C LEU A 42 5.94 2.79 -44.05
N LEU A 43 4.64 2.74 -43.73
CA LEU A 43 4.04 3.44 -42.58
C LEU A 43 3.04 2.57 -41.79
N ALA A 44 3.29 1.26 -41.71
CA ALA A 44 2.78 0.50 -40.57
C ALA A 44 3.63 0.89 -39.36
N ALA A 45 3.19 1.90 -38.59
CA ALA A 45 3.84 2.28 -37.36
C ALA A 45 4.05 1.02 -36.50
N GLU A 46 5.29 0.78 -36.06
CA GLU A 46 5.55 -0.33 -35.15
C GLU A 46 4.67 -0.15 -33.93
N ILE A 47 3.77 -1.11 -33.71
CA ILE A 47 3.00 -1.19 -32.48
C ILE A 47 4.01 -1.53 -31.38
N LYS A 48 4.64 -0.49 -30.81
CA LYS A 48 5.55 -0.61 -29.67
C LYS A 48 4.86 -1.49 -28.65
N LYS A 49 5.47 -2.63 -28.32
CA LYS A 49 4.95 -3.49 -27.26
C LYS A 49 4.81 -2.63 -25.99
N PRO A 50 3.69 -2.72 -25.26
CA PRO A 50 3.47 -1.90 -24.08
C PRO A 50 4.63 -2.10 -23.11
N ARG A 51 5.31 -1.00 -22.74
CA ARG A 51 6.51 -1.02 -21.90
C ARG A 51 6.16 -1.67 -20.55
N GLN A 52 6.99 -2.60 -20.11
CA GLN A 52 6.74 -3.32 -18.86
C GLN A 52 7.19 -2.47 -17.67
N ARG A 53 6.22 -1.91 -16.93
CA ARG A 53 6.44 -1.15 -15.70
C ARG A 53 7.02 -2.00 -14.56
N TYR A 54 7.90 -1.42 -13.76
CA TYR A 54 8.50 -2.01 -12.57
C TYR A 54 7.45 -2.24 -11.47
N MET A 55 6.52 -1.30 -11.30
CA MET A 55 5.42 -1.40 -10.34
C MET A 55 4.08 -1.13 -11.02
N GLN A 56 3.04 -1.85 -10.61
CA GLN A 56 1.66 -1.61 -11.06
C GLN A 56 1.04 -0.44 -10.28
N LYS A 57 0.02 0.23 -10.85
CA LYS A 57 -0.84 1.20 -10.14
C LYS A 57 -1.44 0.65 -8.82
N SER A 58 -1.57 -0.67 -8.71
CA SER A 58 -2.02 -1.39 -7.50
C SER A 58 -0.94 -1.62 -6.44
N GLY A 59 0.26 -1.05 -6.61
CA GLY A 59 1.39 -1.19 -5.67
C GLY A 59 2.08 -2.56 -5.69
N LYS A 60 1.75 -3.44 -6.65
CA LYS A 60 2.40 -4.73 -6.87
C LYS A 60 3.66 -4.55 -7.71
N CYS A 61 4.79 -5.09 -7.24
CA CYS A 61 6.06 -5.09 -7.98
C CYS A 61 6.08 -6.21 -9.02
N ASN A 62 6.48 -5.91 -10.26
CA ASN A 62 6.62 -6.88 -11.35
C ASN A 62 8.03 -7.52 -11.35
N VAL A 63 8.50 -7.96 -10.18
CA VAL A 63 9.86 -8.50 -9.98
C VAL A 63 9.78 -9.95 -9.51
N HIS A 64 10.47 -10.84 -10.23
CA HIS A 64 10.63 -12.25 -9.86
C HIS A 64 12.08 -12.52 -9.45
N HIS A 65 12.29 -12.94 -8.20
CA HIS A 65 13.59 -13.34 -7.69
C HIS A 65 13.95 -14.75 -8.21
N GLY A 66 14.73 -14.82 -9.28
CA GLY A 66 15.26 -16.07 -9.84
C GLY A 66 16.54 -16.53 -9.13
N ASN A 67 16.83 -17.83 -9.21
CA ASN A 67 18.10 -18.45 -8.78
C ASN A 67 18.53 -18.15 -7.32
N VAL A 68 17.57 -18.09 -6.39
CA VAL A 68 17.86 -18.02 -4.94
C VAL A 68 18.36 -19.40 -4.48
N GLN A 69 19.68 -19.56 -4.33
CA GLN A 69 20.31 -20.83 -3.97
C GLN A 69 19.99 -21.28 -2.53
N GLU A 70 19.72 -20.33 -1.63
CA GLU A 70 19.56 -20.57 -0.19
C GLU A 70 18.08 -20.69 0.24
N THR A 71 17.32 -21.55 -0.43
CA THR A 71 15.87 -21.74 -0.15
C THR A 71 15.57 -22.18 1.28
N TYR A 72 16.53 -22.78 1.98
CA TYR A 72 16.41 -23.16 3.40
C TYR A 72 16.16 -21.95 4.33
N ARG A 73 16.52 -20.73 3.92
CA ARG A 73 16.29 -19.51 4.72
C ARG A 73 14.80 -19.26 4.95
N TYR A 74 13.93 -19.61 4.01
CA TYR A 74 12.47 -19.54 4.19
C TYR A 74 11.95 -20.53 5.24
N LEU A 75 12.58 -21.71 5.37
CA LEU A 75 12.21 -22.70 6.40
C LEU A 75 12.74 -22.31 7.78
N SER A 76 13.87 -21.59 7.84
CA SER A 76 14.41 -21.05 9.09
C SER A 76 13.51 -19.98 9.72
N ASP A 77 12.69 -19.30 8.92
CA ASP A 77 11.64 -18.39 9.40
C ASP A 77 10.26 -18.90 8.97
N LEU A 78 9.88 -20.02 9.58
CA LEU A 78 8.60 -20.68 9.35
C LEU A 78 7.42 -19.76 9.74
N PHE A 79 7.57 -18.90 10.75
CA PHE A 79 6.48 -18.06 11.24
C PHE A 79 6.10 -16.99 10.21
N THR A 80 7.05 -16.20 9.71
CA THR A 80 6.71 -15.20 8.67
C THR A 80 6.24 -15.87 7.39
N THR A 81 6.84 -17.01 7.01
CA THR A 81 6.43 -17.80 5.84
C THR A 81 4.97 -18.23 5.94
N LEU A 82 4.52 -18.79 7.08
CA LEU A 82 3.12 -19.18 7.30
C LEU A 82 2.17 -17.97 7.26
N VAL A 83 2.55 -16.87 7.90
CA VAL A 83 1.76 -15.63 7.91
C VAL A 83 1.65 -15.03 6.51
N ASP A 84 2.66 -15.13 5.64
CA ASP A 84 2.63 -14.58 4.28
C ASP A 84 1.99 -15.49 3.22
N LEU A 85 1.78 -16.79 3.50
CA LEU A 85 1.04 -17.69 2.62
C LEU A 85 -0.36 -17.15 2.26
N LYS A 86 -0.84 -17.44 1.04
CA LYS A 86 -2.23 -17.09 0.66
C LYS A 86 -3.21 -17.81 1.58
N TRP A 87 -4.35 -17.17 1.88
CA TRP A 87 -5.39 -17.69 2.78
C TRP A 87 -5.76 -19.17 2.54
N ARG A 88 -5.86 -19.61 1.28
CA ARG A 88 -6.14 -21.02 0.92
C ARG A 88 -5.07 -21.99 1.46
N PHE A 89 -3.79 -21.64 1.37
CA PHE A 89 -2.70 -22.46 1.87
C PHE A 89 -2.59 -22.38 3.40
N ASN A 90 -2.81 -21.20 3.99
CA ASN A 90 -2.79 -21.05 5.45
C ASN A 90 -3.90 -21.88 6.13
N LEU A 91 -5.13 -21.87 5.58
CA LEU A 91 -6.21 -22.74 6.05
C LEU A 91 -5.91 -24.22 5.83
N LEU A 92 -5.33 -24.59 4.68
CA LEU A 92 -4.90 -25.97 4.42
C LEU A 92 -3.87 -26.45 5.46
N VAL A 93 -2.84 -25.64 5.75
CA VAL A 93 -1.81 -25.98 6.75
C VAL A 93 -2.42 -26.08 8.15
N PHE A 94 -3.31 -25.14 8.53
CA PHE A 94 -4.03 -25.20 9.80
C PHE A 94 -4.78 -26.52 9.95
N THR A 95 -5.64 -26.89 8.98
CA THR A 95 -6.37 -28.17 9.01
C THR A 95 -5.42 -29.37 9.02
N MET A 96 -4.33 -29.33 8.24
CA MET A 96 -3.35 -30.42 8.20
C MET A 96 -2.64 -30.61 9.54
N VAL A 97 -2.24 -29.55 10.24
CA VAL A 97 -1.54 -29.71 11.52
C VAL A 97 -2.45 -30.32 12.59
N TYR A 98 -3.68 -29.81 12.79
CA TYR A 98 -4.61 -30.42 13.75
C TYR A 98 -4.99 -31.86 13.38
N THR A 99 -5.24 -32.15 12.10
CA THR A 99 -5.54 -33.55 11.70
C THR A 99 -4.34 -34.48 11.88
N ILE A 100 -3.12 -34.01 11.66
CA ILE A 100 -1.90 -34.79 11.94
C ILE A 100 -1.68 -34.99 13.43
N THR A 101 -1.89 -33.99 14.31
CA THR A 101 -1.76 -34.19 15.76
C THR A 101 -2.80 -35.17 16.29
N TRP A 102 -4.07 -35.04 15.88
CA TRP A 102 -5.13 -35.97 16.28
C TRP A 102 -4.90 -37.40 15.77
N LEU A 103 -4.39 -37.58 14.55
CA LEU A 103 -4.04 -38.89 14.02
C LEU A 103 -2.82 -39.50 14.73
N PHE A 104 -1.81 -38.68 15.03
CA PHE A 104 -0.60 -39.10 15.75
C PHE A 104 -0.94 -39.56 17.18
N PHE A 105 -1.62 -38.73 17.97
CA PHE A 105 -2.02 -39.11 19.33
C PHE A 105 -3.07 -40.22 19.32
N GLY A 106 -4.04 -40.22 18.40
CA GLY A 106 -5.01 -41.30 18.24
C GLY A 106 -4.35 -42.65 17.90
N PHE A 107 -3.27 -42.64 17.11
CA PHE A 107 -2.47 -43.83 16.85
C PHE A 107 -1.72 -44.30 18.11
N ILE A 108 -1.12 -43.41 18.90
CA ILE A 108 -0.43 -43.80 20.14
C ILE A 108 -1.44 -44.33 21.17
N TRP A 109 -2.62 -43.72 21.33
CA TRP A 109 -3.69 -44.24 22.19
C TRP A 109 -4.14 -45.65 21.78
N TRP A 110 -4.33 -45.87 20.48
CA TRP A 110 -4.64 -47.19 19.95
C TRP A 110 -3.50 -48.19 20.19
N LEU A 111 -2.24 -47.77 20.03
CA LEU A 111 -1.06 -48.59 20.24
C LEU A 111 -0.88 -49.00 21.72
N ILE A 112 -1.14 -48.09 22.67
CA ILE A 112 -1.13 -48.43 24.11
C ILE A 112 -2.22 -49.46 24.41
N ALA A 113 -3.45 -49.23 23.94
CA ALA A 113 -4.56 -50.17 24.12
C ALA A 113 -4.26 -51.55 23.49
N TYR A 114 -3.56 -51.58 22.36
CA TYR A 114 -3.13 -52.81 21.69
C TYR A 114 -2.02 -53.54 22.45
N ILE A 115 -0.93 -52.87 22.83
CA ILE A 115 0.19 -53.48 23.57
C ILE A 115 -0.25 -54.02 24.93
N ARG A 116 -1.22 -53.34 25.56
CA ARG A 116 -1.78 -53.74 26.86
C ARG A 116 -2.79 -54.90 26.77
N GLY A 117 -3.31 -55.21 25.58
CA GLY A 117 -4.38 -56.20 25.39
C GLY A 117 -5.79 -55.70 25.76
N ASP A 118 -5.98 -54.38 25.91
CA ASP A 118 -7.29 -53.79 26.22
C ASP A 118 -8.31 -54.05 25.09
N LEU A 119 -7.83 -54.18 23.85
CA LEU A 119 -8.65 -54.46 22.66
C LEU A 119 -9.12 -55.92 22.56
N ASP A 120 -8.46 -56.85 23.25
CA ASP A 120 -8.81 -58.28 23.20
C ASP A 120 -9.87 -58.65 24.26
N HIS A 121 -9.92 -57.91 25.38
CA HIS A 121 -10.84 -58.14 26.52
C HIS A 121 -12.08 -57.23 26.49
N VAL A 122 -12.46 -56.72 25.31
CA VAL A 122 -13.56 -55.75 25.15
C VAL A 122 -14.91 -56.38 25.55
N GLY A 123 -15.46 -55.91 26.66
CA GLY A 123 -16.75 -56.37 27.21
C GLY A 123 -16.64 -57.35 28.38
N GLU A 124 -15.42 -57.75 28.77
CA GLU A 124 -15.22 -58.47 30.03
C GLU A 124 -15.37 -57.54 31.23
N LYS A 125 -16.00 -58.04 32.31
CA LYS A 125 -16.29 -57.23 33.51
C LYS A 125 -15.13 -57.13 34.49
N ASP A 126 -14.17 -58.05 34.40
CA ASP A 126 -13.06 -58.16 35.33
C ASP A 126 -11.80 -57.42 34.83
N TRP A 127 -11.76 -57.03 33.54
CA TRP A 127 -10.71 -56.20 32.97
C TRP A 127 -11.09 -54.72 33.02
N ILE A 128 -10.16 -53.87 33.48
CA ILE A 128 -10.33 -52.41 33.48
C ILE A 128 -9.32 -51.85 32.45
N PRO A 129 -9.81 -51.34 31.29
CA PRO A 129 -8.95 -50.84 30.22
C PRO A 129 -8.29 -49.52 30.63
N CYS A 130 -7.28 -49.10 29.88
CA CYS A 130 -6.64 -47.79 30.06
C CYS A 130 -7.60 -46.62 29.75
N VAL A 131 -8.45 -46.79 28.73
CA VAL A 131 -9.50 -45.85 28.35
C VAL A 131 -10.79 -46.62 28.12
N ASP A 132 -11.86 -46.24 28.84
CA ASP A 132 -13.17 -46.87 28.69
C ASP A 132 -13.76 -46.64 27.30
N ASN A 133 -14.49 -47.64 26.79
CA ASN A 133 -15.19 -47.61 25.49
C ASN A 133 -14.27 -47.34 24.26
N LEU A 134 -13.02 -47.79 24.32
CA LEU A 134 -12.08 -47.80 23.20
C LEU A 134 -12.10 -49.17 22.50
N SER A 135 -12.95 -49.33 21.49
CA SER A 135 -13.16 -50.59 20.74
C SER A 135 -12.28 -50.74 19.48
N GLY A 136 -11.54 -49.70 19.09
CA GLY A 136 -10.63 -49.73 17.95
C GLY A 136 -10.02 -48.37 17.61
N PHE A 137 -9.37 -48.27 16.45
CA PHE A 137 -8.66 -47.05 16.03
C PHE A 137 -9.56 -45.82 15.93
N VAL A 138 -10.79 -45.95 15.40
CA VAL A 138 -11.73 -44.82 15.27
C VAL A 138 -12.13 -44.26 16.64
N SER A 139 -12.35 -45.11 17.66
CA SER A 139 -12.62 -44.64 19.02
C SER A 139 -11.40 -44.00 19.69
N ALA A 140 -10.18 -44.47 19.38
CA ALA A 140 -8.94 -43.85 19.87
C ALA A 140 -8.70 -42.47 19.22
N PHE A 141 -8.98 -42.34 17.93
CA PHE A 141 -8.95 -41.05 17.22
C PHE A 141 -9.98 -40.06 17.79
N LEU A 142 -11.22 -40.50 18.03
CA LEU A 142 -12.23 -39.66 18.70
C LEU A 142 -11.78 -39.25 20.10
N PHE A 143 -11.26 -40.18 20.92
CA PHE A 143 -10.72 -39.85 22.24
C PHE A 143 -9.55 -38.85 22.17
N SER A 144 -8.70 -38.97 21.15
CA SER A 144 -7.60 -38.03 20.92
C SER A 144 -8.10 -36.62 20.61
N ILE A 145 -9.17 -36.47 19.81
CA ILE A 145 -9.82 -35.17 19.58
C ILE A 145 -10.44 -34.67 20.88
N GLU A 146 -11.28 -35.48 21.53
CA GLU A 146 -11.96 -35.14 22.79
C GLU A 146 -10.98 -34.62 23.86
N THR A 147 -9.78 -35.20 23.90
CA THR A 147 -8.67 -34.82 24.78
C THR A 147 -7.94 -33.55 24.33
N GLU A 148 -7.46 -33.49 23.09
CA GLU A 148 -6.63 -32.37 22.60
C GLU A 148 -7.41 -31.06 22.47
N THR A 149 -8.68 -31.12 22.04
CA THR A 149 -9.55 -29.94 21.97
C THR A 149 -10.32 -29.71 23.28
N THR A 150 -10.00 -30.46 24.34
CA THR A 150 -10.59 -30.37 25.68
C THR A 150 -12.14 -30.38 25.70
N ILE A 151 -12.76 -31.15 24.80
CA ILE A 151 -14.22 -31.32 24.75
C ILE A 151 -14.69 -32.32 25.80
N GLY A 152 -13.96 -33.44 25.95
CA GLY A 152 -14.17 -34.47 26.97
C GLY A 152 -15.64 -34.88 27.17
N TYR A 153 -16.27 -35.55 26.19
CA TYR A 153 -17.70 -35.92 26.28
C TYR A 153 -18.04 -36.87 27.44
N GLY A 154 -17.05 -37.45 28.12
CA GLY A 154 -17.23 -38.32 29.29
C GLY A 154 -17.70 -39.74 28.98
N HIS A 155 -17.92 -40.08 27.70
CA HIS A 155 -18.15 -41.47 27.27
C HIS A 155 -16.85 -42.29 27.21
N ARG A 156 -15.71 -41.62 26.98
CA ARG A 156 -14.38 -42.21 26.96
C ARG A 156 -13.58 -41.55 28.05
N VAL A 157 -13.18 -42.33 29.06
CA VAL A 157 -12.56 -41.83 30.29
C VAL A 157 -11.31 -42.64 30.56
N ILE A 158 -10.23 -41.96 30.94
CA ILE A 158 -8.97 -42.58 31.32
C ILE A 158 -9.08 -43.18 32.73
N THR A 159 -8.49 -44.36 32.94
CA THR A 159 -8.46 -45.02 34.26
C THR A 159 -7.08 -44.95 34.90
N GLU A 160 -7.02 -45.05 36.23
CA GLU A 160 -5.78 -45.05 37.01
C GLU A 160 -4.90 -46.31 36.77
N LYS A 161 -5.38 -47.29 36.00
CA LYS A 161 -4.72 -48.59 35.80
C LYS A 161 -3.55 -48.56 34.81
N CYS A 162 -3.33 -47.47 34.09
CA CYS A 162 -2.27 -47.31 33.11
C CYS A 162 -1.43 -46.03 33.34
N PRO A 163 -0.24 -46.11 33.97
CA PRO A 163 0.63 -44.94 34.13
C PRO A 163 1.10 -44.37 32.79
N GLU A 164 1.26 -45.22 31.78
CA GLU A 164 1.61 -44.83 30.40
C GLU A 164 0.56 -43.90 29.78
N GLY A 165 -0.73 -44.20 29.97
CA GLY A 165 -1.83 -43.35 29.52
C GLY A 165 -1.83 -41.99 30.21
N ILE A 166 -1.56 -41.94 31.51
CA ILE A 166 -1.48 -40.68 32.28
C ILE A 166 -0.33 -39.81 31.77
N ILE A 167 0.83 -40.41 31.47
CA ILE A 167 1.98 -39.70 30.88
C ILE A 167 1.64 -39.20 29.47
N LEU A 168 0.99 -40.03 28.63
CA LEU A 168 0.56 -39.62 27.29
C LEU A 168 -0.44 -38.46 27.34
N LEU A 169 -1.44 -38.52 28.22
CA LEU A 169 -2.41 -37.46 28.44
C LEU A 169 -1.74 -36.13 28.82
N LEU A 170 -0.75 -36.17 29.73
CA LEU A 170 0.02 -34.99 30.12
C LEU A 170 0.81 -34.40 28.94
N VAL A 171 1.51 -35.25 28.18
CA VAL A 171 2.29 -34.84 26.99
C VAL A 171 1.38 -34.27 25.92
N GLN A 172 0.22 -34.88 25.67
CA GLN A 172 -0.77 -34.43 24.70
C GLN A 172 -1.37 -33.08 25.10
N ALA A 173 -1.74 -32.88 26.37
CA ALA A 173 -2.27 -31.61 26.86
C ALA A 173 -1.26 -30.45 26.69
N ILE A 174 0.03 -30.70 26.99
CA ILE A 174 1.10 -29.71 26.83
C ILE A 174 1.35 -29.40 25.35
N LEU A 175 1.58 -30.42 24.52
CA LEU A 175 1.86 -30.22 23.09
C LEU A 175 0.66 -29.65 22.32
N GLY A 176 -0.56 -30.10 22.62
CA GLY A 176 -1.80 -29.55 22.07
C GLY A 176 -1.95 -28.07 22.40
N SER A 177 -1.67 -27.67 23.64
CA SER A 177 -1.68 -26.25 24.05
C SER A 177 -0.65 -25.41 23.27
N ILE A 178 0.56 -25.93 23.04
CA ILE A 178 1.61 -25.25 22.28
C ILE A 178 1.23 -25.10 20.80
N VAL A 179 0.75 -26.18 20.17
CA VAL A 179 0.29 -26.16 18.76
C VAL A 179 -0.88 -25.20 18.58
N ASN A 180 -1.86 -25.23 19.50
CA ASN A 180 -3.01 -24.34 19.48
C ASN A 180 -2.60 -22.86 19.63
N ALA A 181 -1.71 -22.55 20.60
CA ALA A 181 -1.21 -21.19 20.79
C ALA A 181 -0.46 -20.67 19.56
N PHE A 182 0.38 -21.50 18.92
CA PHE A 182 1.09 -21.15 17.69
C PHE A 182 0.13 -20.89 16.53
N MET A 183 -0.86 -21.77 16.32
CA MET A 183 -1.82 -21.65 15.22
C MET A 183 -2.77 -20.47 15.39
N VAL A 184 -3.31 -20.25 16.59
CA VAL A 184 -4.15 -19.08 16.90
C VAL A 184 -3.33 -17.79 16.79
N GLY A 185 -2.09 -17.77 17.28
CA GLY A 185 -1.19 -16.62 17.14
C GLY A 185 -0.89 -16.26 15.68
N CYS A 186 -0.57 -17.27 14.84
CA CYS A 186 -0.36 -17.10 13.40
C CYS A 186 -1.62 -16.54 12.70
N MET A 187 -2.81 -17.06 13.04
CA MET A 187 -4.08 -16.55 12.51
C MET A 187 -4.36 -15.11 12.96
N PHE A 188 -4.17 -14.80 14.24
CA PHE A 188 -4.36 -13.46 14.79
C PHE A 188 -3.47 -12.41 14.12
N VAL A 189 -2.17 -12.71 13.97
CA VAL A 189 -1.22 -11.82 13.25
C VAL A 189 -1.65 -11.64 11.81
N LYS A 190 -2.03 -12.73 11.11
CA LYS A 190 -2.48 -12.66 9.71
C LYS A 190 -3.77 -11.86 9.50
N ILE A 191 -4.73 -11.95 10.42
CA ILE A 191 -5.97 -11.16 10.39
C ILE A 191 -5.65 -9.68 10.63
N SER A 192 -4.75 -9.40 11.58
CA SER A 192 -4.39 -8.04 11.97
C SER A 192 -3.53 -7.31 10.91
N GLN A 193 -2.78 -8.03 10.06
CA GLN A 193 -1.89 -7.43 9.06
C GLN A 193 -2.56 -6.30 8.25
N PRO A 194 -1.98 -5.08 8.22
CA PRO A 194 -2.63 -3.90 7.61
C PRO A 194 -2.60 -3.89 6.07
N LYS A 195 -2.37 -5.04 5.41
CA LYS A 195 -2.32 -5.17 3.94
C LYS A 195 -3.61 -4.68 3.26
N LYS A 196 -4.77 -4.84 3.90
CA LYS A 196 -6.06 -4.31 3.43
C LYS A 196 -6.21 -2.79 3.62
N ARG A 197 -5.48 -2.17 4.55
CA ARG A 197 -5.52 -0.71 4.74
C ARG A 197 -4.80 0.01 3.59
N ALA A 198 -3.75 -0.60 3.04
CA ALA A 198 -3.11 -0.09 1.83
C ALA A 198 -4.04 -0.10 0.59
N GLU A 199 -5.16 -0.85 0.62
CA GLU A 199 -6.17 -0.86 -0.45
C GLU A 199 -7.19 0.30 -0.32
N THR A 200 -7.30 0.96 0.85
CA THR A 200 -8.17 2.15 1.04
C THR A 200 -7.44 3.48 0.82
N LEU A 201 -6.12 3.43 0.67
CA LEU A 201 -5.28 4.57 0.32
C LEU A 201 -5.19 4.68 -1.20
N MET A 202 -5.63 5.81 -1.73
CA MET A 202 -5.72 6.08 -3.17
C MET A 202 -4.66 7.07 -3.63
N PHE A 203 -4.17 6.84 -4.85
CA PHE A 203 -3.33 7.76 -5.61
C PHE A 203 -4.08 8.18 -6.89
N SER A 204 -3.82 9.38 -7.41
CA SER A 204 -4.37 9.80 -8.71
C SER A 204 -3.91 8.86 -9.83
N ASN A 205 -4.73 8.74 -10.89
CA ASN A 205 -4.37 7.88 -12.03
C ASN A 205 -3.19 8.47 -12.80
N ASN A 206 -3.17 9.79 -12.92
CA ASN A 206 -2.15 10.58 -13.60
C ASN A 206 -1.40 11.45 -12.58
N ALA A 207 -0.14 11.73 -12.88
CA ALA A 207 0.57 12.88 -12.32
C ALA A 207 0.42 14.05 -13.30
N VAL A 208 0.59 15.28 -12.83
CA VAL A 208 0.49 16.49 -13.67
C VAL A 208 1.69 17.39 -13.46
N ILE A 209 2.12 18.09 -14.50
CA ILE A 209 3.15 19.14 -14.42
C ILE A 209 2.49 20.46 -14.81
N SER A 210 2.56 21.48 -13.95
CA SER A 210 2.14 22.84 -14.30
C SER A 210 2.83 23.90 -13.44
N MET A 211 2.69 25.17 -13.83
CA MET A 211 3.20 26.29 -13.06
C MET A 211 2.42 26.46 -11.75
N ARG A 212 3.12 26.68 -10.65
CA ARG A 212 2.59 27.07 -9.34
C ARG A 212 3.56 28.06 -8.71
N ASP A 213 3.06 29.25 -8.37
CA ASP A 213 3.84 30.31 -7.72
C ASP A 213 5.18 30.60 -8.44
N GLU A 214 5.08 30.83 -9.75
CA GLU A 214 6.19 31.05 -10.71
C GLU A 214 7.18 29.87 -10.90
N LYS A 215 6.95 28.71 -10.26
CA LYS A 215 7.79 27.51 -10.40
C LYS A 215 7.08 26.39 -11.15
N LEU A 216 7.86 25.56 -11.85
CA LEU A 216 7.33 24.35 -12.49
C LEU A 216 7.28 23.21 -11.46
N CYS A 217 6.10 22.62 -11.25
CA CYS A 217 5.89 21.61 -10.20
C CYS A 217 5.29 20.33 -10.77
N LEU A 218 5.88 19.17 -10.41
CA LEU A 218 5.29 17.85 -10.64
C LEU A 218 4.39 17.48 -9.47
N MET A 219 3.14 17.12 -9.75
CA MET A 219 2.11 16.92 -8.75
C MET A 219 1.36 15.60 -8.93
N PHE A 220 1.04 14.95 -7.82
CA PHE A 220 0.12 13.80 -7.77
C PHE A 220 -0.79 13.91 -6.54
N ARG A 221 -2.01 13.39 -6.62
CA ARG A 221 -2.97 13.45 -5.52
C ARG A 221 -2.97 12.14 -4.73
N VAL A 222 -3.10 12.23 -3.42
CA VAL A 222 -3.24 11.12 -2.49
C VAL A 222 -4.46 11.33 -1.58
N GLY A 223 -5.11 10.26 -1.13
CA GLY A 223 -6.26 10.33 -0.21
C GLY A 223 -6.49 9.04 0.57
N ASP A 224 -7.14 9.13 1.74
CA ASP A 224 -7.67 7.97 2.47
C ASP A 224 -9.19 7.95 2.35
N LEU A 225 -9.75 6.84 1.86
CA LEU A 225 -11.19 6.62 1.77
C LEU A 225 -11.86 6.44 3.15
N ARG A 226 -11.09 6.33 4.23
CA ARG A 226 -11.58 5.97 5.56
C ARG A 226 -11.41 7.11 6.56
N ASN A 227 -12.44 7.31 7.40
CA ASN A 227 -12.47 8.36 8.42
C ASN A 227 -11.45 8.18 9.58
N SER A 228 -10.84 7.00 9.71
CA SER A 228 -9.80 6.73 10.72
C SER A 228 -8.45 7.18 10.20
N HIS A 229 -7.59 7.75 11.03
CA HIS A 229 -6.37 8.40 10.57
C HIS A 229 -5.23 7.42 10.25
N ILE A 230 -4.32 7.82 9.36
CA ILE A 230 -2.98 7.24 9.24
C ILE A 230 -2.05 8.10 10.10
N VAL A 231 -1.55 7.51 11.19
CA VAL A 231 -0.66 8.19 12.15
C VAL A 231 0.76 8.18 11.61
N GLU A 232 1.50 9.28 11.75
CA GLU A 232 2.85 9.45 11.17
C GLU A 232 2.89 9.14 9.66
N ALA A 233 1.89 9.59 8.91
CA ALA A 233 1.87 9.45 7.46
C ALA A 233 3.06 10.19 6.84
N SER A 234 3.84 9.53 5.99
CA SER A 234 4.98 10.11 5.28
C SER A 234 4.98 9.67 3.81
N ILE A 235 5.19 10.62 2.90
CA ILE A 235 5.24 10.36 1.45
C ILE A 235 6.66 10.45 0.93
N ARG A 236 7.05 9.46 0.10
CA ARG A 236 8.33 9.44 -0.60
C ARG A 236 8.10 9.14 -2.08
N ALA A 237 8.94 9.69 -2.94
CA ALA A 237 8.89 9.44 -4.38
C ALA A 237 10.29 9.09 -4.92
N LYS A 238 10.37 8.12 -5.82
CA LYS A 238 11.62 7.70 -6.46
C LYS A 238 11.44 7.66 -7.97
N LEU A 239 12.33 8.32 -8.69
CA LEU A 239 12.49 8.14 -10.12
C LEU A 239 13.26 6.85 -10.38
N ILE A 240 12.71 5.99 -11.23
CA ILE A 240 13.35 4.81 -11.77
C ILE A 240 13.64 5.06 -13.25
N LYS A 241 14.92 5.10 -13.60
CA LYS A 241 15.40 5.30 -14.98
C LYS A 241 16.71 4.52 -15.18
N SER A 242 16.93 3.97 -16.36
CA SER A 242 18.24 3.41 -16.72
C SER A 242 19.26 4.55 -16.86
N LYS A 243 20.47 4.38 -16.30
CA LYS A 243 21.57 5.34 -16.49
C LYS A 243 22.83 4.61 -16.96
N GLN A 244 23.69 5.35 -17.65
CA GLN A 244 25.09 4.98 -17.82
C GLN A 244 25.96 6.01 -17.08
N THR A 245 26.99 5.57 -16.38
CA THR A 245 27.95 6.46 -15.72
C THR A 245 28.97 7.00 -16.72
N LYS A 246 29.74 8.02 -16.34
CA LYS A 246 30.80 8.60 -17.20
C LYS A 246 31.94 7.60 -17.42
N GLU A 247 32.11 6.68 -16.49
CA GLU A 247 33.05 5.58 -16.47
C GLU A 247 32.57 4.38 -17.31
N GLY A 248 31.33 4.42 -17.81
CA GLY A 248 30.75 3.44 -18.73
C GLY A 248 29.86 2.37 -18.09
N GLU A 249 29.70 2.36 -16.76
CA GLU A 249 28.86 1.40 -16.04
C GLU A 249 27.37 1.62 -16.38
N PHE A 250 26.69 0.56 -16.82
CA PHE A 250 25.24 0.59 -17.09
C PHE A 250 24.45 0.09 -15.86
N ILE A 251 23.56 0.93 -15.34
CA ILE A 251 22.71 0.64 -14.19
C ILE A 251 21.25 0.54 -14.69
N PRO A 252 20.66 -0.67 -14.79
CA PRO A 252 19.39 -0.89 -15.51
C PRO A 252 18.19 -0.15 -14.92
N LEU A 253 18.06 -0.10 -13.60
CA LEU A 253 16.92 0.49 -12.88
C LEU A 253 17.44 1.35 -11.73
N ASN A 254 18.17 2.41 -12.07
CA ASN A 254 18.71 3.32 -11.07
C ASN A 254 17.58 4.10 -10.39
N GLN A 255 17.60 4.13 -9.06
CA GLN A 255 16.60 4.80 -8.24
C GLN A 255 17.18 6.09 -7.68
N THR A 256 16.63 7.24 -8.06
CA THR A 256 16.95 8.55 -7.46
C THR A 256 15.75 9.08 -6.72
N ASP A 257 15.97 9.63 -5.53
CA ASP A 257 14.89 10.22 -4.74
C ASP A 257 14.37 11.52 -5.37
N ILE A 258 13.07 11.77 -5.24
CA ILE A 258 12.40 12.99 -5.69
C ILE A 258 11.93 13.71 -4.44
N ASN A 259 12.44 14.92 -4.20
CA ASN A 259 12.11 15.69 -3.00
C ASN A 259 10.66 16.18 -3.04
N VAL A 260 9.83 15.64 -2.15
CA VAL A 260 8.40 15.97 -1.98
C VAL A 260 8.12 16.69 -0.65
N GLY A 261 9.13 17.34 -0.06
CA GLY A 261 9.02 18.06 1.21
C GLY A 261 9.97 17.56 2.31
N PHE A 262 11.00 16.77 1.98
CA PHE A 262 11.90 16.15 2.98
C PHE A 262 12.73 17.18 3.75
N ASP A 263 13.22 18.24 3.07
CA ASP A 263 14.07 19.27 3.69
C ASP A 263 13.30 20.17 4.68
N THR A 264 12.01 20.38 4.46
CA THR A 264 11.10 21.16 5.30
C THR A 264 10.32 20.31 6.31
N GLY A 265 10.24 19.00 6.06
CA GLY A 265 9.40 18.06 6.79
C GLY A 265 7.91 18.14 6.42
N ASP A 266 7.58 18.69 5.25
CA ASP A 266 6.23 18.69 4.63
C ASP A 266 5.89 17.33 3.98
N ASP A 267 6.88 16.43 3.88
CA ASP A 267 6.69 15.03 3.50
C ASP A 267 5.86 14.25 4.55
N ARG A 268 5.75 14.77 5.78
CA ARG A 268 4.91 14.26 6.86
C ARG A 268 3.49 14.82 6.71
N LEU A 269 2.56 13.96 6.31
CA LEU A 269 1.21 14.35 5.93
C LEU A 269 0.23 14.33 7.11
N PHE A 270 -0.60 15.36 7.22
CA PHE A 270 -1.88 15.29 7.94
C PHE A 270 -2.99 14.91 6.95
N LEU A 271 -3.05 13.61 6.60
CA LEU A 271 -3.96 13.12 5.57
C LEU A 271 -5.37 12.85 6.14
N VAL A 272 -6.29 13.80 5.92
CA VAL A 272 -7.72 13.68 6.26
C VAL A 272 -8.57 13.84 5.00
N SER A 273 -8.40 14.96 4.29
CA SER A 273 -8.93 15.17 2.94
C SER A 273 -7.83 14.89 1.90
N PRO A 274 -8.19 14.69 0.61
CA PRO A 274 -7.20 14.47 -0.44
C PRO A 274 -6.18 15.61 -0.59
N LEU A 275 -4.90 15.27 -0.49
CA LEU A 275 -3.79 16.21 -0.63
C LEU A 275 -3.14 16.09 -2.01
N ILE A 276 -2.70 17.23 -2.57
CA ILE A 276 -1.87 17.25 -3.78
C ILE A 276 -0.42 17.36 -3.32
N ILE A 277 0.33 16.28 -3.47
CA ILE A 277 1.77 16.24 -3.22
C ILE A 277 2.47 16.95 -4.37
N SER A 278 3.39 17.86 -4.06
CA SER A 278 4.04 18.74 -5.02
C SER A 278 5.56 18.63 -4.91
N HIS A 279 6.20 18.22 -5.99
CA HIS A 279 7.64 18.28 -6.18
C HIS A 279 7.99 19.54 -6.99
N GLU A 280 8.75 20.46 -6.39
CA GLU A 280 9.33 21.61 -7.08
C GLU A 280 10.47 21.16 -8.01
N ILE A 281 10.35 21.45 -9.30
CA ILE A 281 11.39 21.14 -10.29
C ILE A 281 12.46 22.24 -10.22
N ASN A 282 13.39 22.10 -9.29
CA ASN A 282 14.56 22.97 -9.11
C ASN A 282 15.85 22.33 -9.70
N GLU A 283 16.99 23.01 -9.58
CA GLU A 283 18.31 22.55 -10.10
C GLU A 283 18.74 21.14 -9.64
N LYS A 284 18.25 20.68 -8.49
CA LYS A 284 18.53 19.33 -7.96
C LYS A 284 17.55 18.27 -8.47
N SER A 285 16.47 18.69 -9.13
CA SER A 285 15.44 17.79 -9.66
C SER A 285 15.96 17.00 -10.86
N PRO A 286 15.67 15.69 -10.95
CA PRO A 286 15.89 14.91 -12.18
C PRO A 286 15.15 15.45 -13.42
N PHE A 287 14.15 16.33 -13.23
CA PHE A 287 13.33 16.91 -14.29
C PHE A 287 13.79 18.32 -14.71
N TRP A 288 14.88 18.85 -14.14
CA TRP A 288 15.34 20.23 -14.36
C TRP A 288 15.53 20.60 -15.84
N GLU A 289 16.20 19.72 -16.61
CA GLU A 289 16.49 19.91 -18.03
C GLU A 289 15.41 19.30 -18.96
N MET A 290 14.24 18.94 -18.42
CA MET A 290 13.18 18.26 -19.17
C MET A 290 12.07 19.22 -19.62
N SER A 291 11.96 19.43 -20.92
CA SER A 291 10.85 20.12 -21.60
C SER A 291 9.71 19.17 -21.98
N HIS A 292 8.57 19.72 -22.39
CA HIS A 292 7.42 18.93 -22.88
C HIS A 292 7.83 17.92 -23.97
N ALA A 293 8.59 18.37 -24.98
CA ALA A 293 8.98 17.55 -26.12
C ALA A 293 10.11 16.53 -25.81
N GLN A 294 10.69 16.59 -24.61
CA GLN A 294 11.59 15.57 -24.07
C GLN A 294 10.83 14.56 -23.21
N LEU A 295 9.81 15.00 -22.44
CA LEU A 295 8.95 14.11 -21.63
C LEU A 295 8.39 12.95 -22.46
N GLU A 296 7.86 13.23 -23.65
CA GLU A 296 7.31 12.23 -24.60
C GLU A 296 8.35 11.25 -25.17
N LYS A 297 9.64 11.56 -25.06
CA LYS A 297 10.76 10.77 -25.60
C LYS A 297 11.53 10.01 -24.52
N GLU A 298 11.30 10.36 -23.25
CA GLU A 298 12.08 9.89 -22.12
C GLU A 298 11.44 8.69 -21.43
N GLU A 299 12.22 7.63 -21.20
CA GLU A 299 11.72 6.38 -20.64
C GLU A 299 12.01 6.30 -19.14
N PHE A 300 11.06 6.73 -18.30
CA PHE A 300 11.19 6.72 -16.84
C PHE A 300 9.91 6.24 -16.14
N GLU A 301 10.01 5.87 -14.87
CA GLU A 301 8.86 5.53 -14.02
C GLU A 301 9.04 6.17 -12.64
N ILE A 302 8.06 6.95 -12.20
CA ILE A 302 8.03 7.54 -10.85
C ILE A 302 7.28 6.57 -9.95
N VAL A 303 7.95 5.99 -8.95
CA VAL A 303 7.31 5.19 -7.90
C VAL A 303 7.02 6.08 -6.70
N VAL A 304 5.77 6.11 -6.26
CA VAL A 304 5.32 6.83 -5.07
C VAL A 304 5.00 5.85 -3.95
N ILE A 305 5.40 6.20 -2.72
CA ILE A 305 5.35 5.34 -1.54
C ILE A 305 4.79 6.17 -0.39
N LEU A 306 3.59 5.81 0.11
CA LEU A 306 3.00 6.37 1.32
C LEU A 306 3.16 5.36 2.45
N GLU A 307 3.83 5.77 3.53
CA GLU A 307 4.05 4.99 4.74
C GLU A 307 3.31 5.62 5.92
N GLY A 308 2.91 4.82 6.90
CA GLY A 308 2.33 5.34 8.15
C GLY A 308 1.66 4.24 8.98
N MET A 309 1.27 4.54 10.21
CA MET A 309 0.67 3.61 11.15
C MET A 309 -0.86 3.58 11.08
N VAL A 310 -1.41 2.38 11.17
CA VAL A 310 -2.85 2.14 11.26
C VAL A 310 -3.31 2.38 12.69
N GLU A 311 -3.99 3.51 12.91
CA GLU A 311 -4.52 3.99 14.21
C GLU A 311 -5.05 2.87 15.13
N ALA A 312 -5.94 2.01 14.64
CA ALA A 312 -6.55 0.95 15.44
C ALA A 312 -5.65 -0.24 15.81
N THR A 313 -4.43 -0.34 15.26
CA THR A 313 -3.53 -1.50 15.44
C THR A 313 -2.09 -1.15 15.79
N GLY A 314 -1.67 0.11 15.63
CA GLY A 314 -0.28 0.55 15.78
C GLY A 314 0.70 -0.01 14.73
N MET A 315 0.26 -0.89 13.81
CA MET A 315 1.14 -1.45 12.79
C MET A 315 1.36 -0.49 11.62
N THR A 316 2.59 -0.45 11.14
CA THR A 316 2.96 0.28 9.93
C THR A 316 2.37 -0.37 8.68
N CYS A 317 1.90 0.46 7.76
CA CYS A 317 1.41 0.09 6.45
C CYS A 317 2.15 0.90 5.38
N GLN A 318 2.21 0.35 4.17
CA GLN A 318 2.88 0.98 3.03
C GLN A 318 2.02 0.79 1.78
N ALA A 319 1.38 1.87 1.33
CA ALA A 319 0.70 1.96 0.05
C ALA A 319 1.68 2.46 -1.02
N ARG A 320 1.56 1.95 -2.24
CA ARG A 320 2.47 2.28 -3.34
C ARG A 320 1.72 2.39 -4.66
N SER A 321 2.21 3.23 -5.55
CA SER A 321 1.75 3.32 -6.94
C SER A 321 2.92 3.75 -7.83
N SER A 322 2.73 3.79 -9.14
CA SER A 322 3.71 4.38 -10.05
C SER A 322 3.09 5.17 -11.19
N TYR A 323 3.86 6.08 -11.78
CA TYR A 323 3.53 6.87 -12.96
C TYR A 323 4.59 6.63 -14.02
N MET A 324 4.18 6.06 -15.16
CA MET A 324 5.01 6.02 -16.37
C MET A 324 5.05 7.41 -17.02
N ASP A 325 6.00 7.63 -17.93
CA ASP A 325 6.07 8.78 -18.84
C ASP A 325 4.70 9.17 -19.44
N THR A 326 3.99 8.21 -20.05
CA THR A 326 2.64 8.42 -20.62
C THR A 326 1.54 8.74 -19.60
N GLU A 327 1.82 8.65 -18.30
CA GLU A 327 0.87 8.90 -17.21
C GLU A 327 1.16 10.25 -16.49
N VAL A 328 2.15 11.02 -16.97
CA VAL A 328 2.47 12.37 -16.54
C VAL A 328 1.93 13.37 -17.56
N LEU A 329 0.93 14.17 -17.17
CA LEU A 329 0.26 15.14 -18.05
C LEU A 329 0.86 16.54 -17.88
N TRP A 330 1.52 17.06 -18.91
CA TRP A 330 2.05 18.42 -18.90
C TRP A 330 0.98 19.46 -19.18
N GLY A 331 1.01 20.59 -18.48
CA GLY A 331 0.02 21.65 -18.57
C GLY A 331 -1.28 21.39 -17.81
N HIS A 332 -1.38 20.30 -17.05
CA HIS A 332 -2.61 19.96 -16.31
C HIS A 332 -2.58 20.43 -14.85
N ARG A 333 -3.78 20.67 -14.30
CA ARG A 333 -4.02 20.79 -12.85
C ARG A 333 -5.13 19.84 -12.42
N PHE A 334 -5.15 19.45 -11.16
CA PHE A 334 -6.22 18.63 -10.59
C PHE A 334 -7.48 19.45 -10.33
N THR A 335 -8.65 18.91 -10.71
CA THR A 335 -9.95 19.51 -10.37
C THR A 335 -10.12 19.57 -8.84
N PRO A 336 -10.59 20.69 -8.25
CA PRO A 336 -10.91 20.76 -6.82
C PRO A 336 -11.92 19.69 -6.42
N VAL A 337 -11.75 19.13 -5.21
CA VAL A 337 -12.61 18.03 -4.68
C VAL A 337 -13.29 18.38 -3.36
N LEU A 338 -12.94 19.51 -2.76
CA LEU A 338 -13.48 19.96 -1.47
C LEU A 338 -14.57 20.99 -1.71
N THR A 339 -15.74 20.72 -1.16
CA THR A 339 -16.88 21.64 -1.08
C THR A 339 -17.21 21.91 0.38
N LEU A 340 -17.62 23.15 0.69
CA LEU A 340 -18.09 23.52 2.02
C LEU A 340 -19.61 23.37 2.05
N GLU A 341 -20.10 22.34 2.71
CA GLU A 341 -21.50 22.24 3.11
C GLU A 341 -21.71 22.96 4.46
N LYS A 342 -22.97 23.08 4.90
CA LYS A 342 -23.36 24.01 5.98
C LYS A 342 -22.60 23.86 7.30
N ASP A 343 -22.20 22.63 7.65
CA ASP A 343 -21.53 22.31 8.91
C ASP A 343 -20.27 21.42 8.73
N PHE A 344 -19.91 21.04 7.50
CA PHE A 344 -18.78 20.14 7.23
C PHE A 344 -18.18 20.34 5.83
N TYR A 345 -16.92 19.92 5.67
CA TYR A 345 -16.28 19.80 4.36
C TYR A 345 -16.63 18.45 3.73
N GLU A 346 -17.25 18.48 2.55
CA GLU A 346 -17.50 17.28 1.75
C GLU A 346 -16.35 17.08 0.73
N VAL A 347 -16.05 15.81 0.44
CA VAL A 347 -15.03 15.41 -0.54
C VAL A 347 -15.71 14.65 -1.68
N ASP A 348 -15.79 15.27 -2.87
CA ASP A 348 -16.23 14.56 -4.07
C ASP A 348 -15.11 13.66 -4.63
N TYR A 349 -15.19 12.37 -4.30
CA TYR A 349 -14.28 11.37 -4.82
C TYR A 349 -14.49 11.06 -6.32
N ASN A 350 -15.60 11.45 -6.95
CA ASN A 350 -15.75 11.32 -8.41
C ASN A 350 -14.76 12.22 -9.15
N SER A 351 -14.52 13.42 -8.62
CA SER A 351 -13.53 14.38 -9.13
C SER A 351 -12.09 14.10 -8.68
N PHE A 352 -11.83 13.05 -7.89
CA PHE A 352 -10.50 12.74 -7.34
C PHE A 352 -9.43 12.54 -8.42
N HIS A 353 -9.73 11.80 -9.48
CA HIS A 353 -8.78 11.54 -10.58
C HIS A 353 -8.81 12.59 -11.69
N ASN A 354 -9.77 13.53 -11.65
CA ASN A 354 -10.00 14.47 -12.75
C ASN A 354 -8.94 15.57 -12.79
N THR A 355 -8.56 15.93 -14.02
CA THR A 355 -7.62 17.02 -14.31
C THR A 355 -8.16 17.89 -15.43
N TYR A 356 -7.71 19.14 -15.50
CA TYR A 356 -8.04 20.10 -16.54
C TYR A 356 -6.78 20.79 -17.06
N GLU A 357 -6.80 21.16 -18.34
CA GLU A 357 -5.70 21.86 -19.01
C GLU A 357 -5.58 23.31 -18.54
N THR A 358 -4.34 23.80 -18.48
CA THR A 358 -3.96 25.15 -18.03
C THR A 358 -2.78 25.66 -18.84
N ASN A 359 -2.78 26.96 -19.15
CA ASN A 359 -1.68 27.58 -19.88
C ASN A 359 -0.37 27.47 -19.06
N THR A 360 0.55 26.65 -19.54
CA THR A 360 1.83 26.31 -18.90
C THR A 360 2.92 26.38 -19.98
N PRO A 361 4.09 26.97 -19.69
CA PRO A 361 5.21 26.97 -20.64
C PRO A 361 5.61 25.56 -21.08
N MET A 362 6.02 25.41 -22.33
CA MET A 362 6.44 24.11 -22.91
C MET A 362 7.95 23.86 -22.81
N CYS A 363 8.71 24.87 -22.38
CA CYS A 363 10.15 24.80 -22.10
C CYS A 363 10.46 24.02 -20.82
N SER A 364 11.73 23.66 -20.65
CA SER A 364 12.23 23.05 -19.41
C SER A 364 12.27 24.04 -18.25
N ALA A 365 12.30 23.54 -17.02
CA ALA A 365 12.43 24.36 -15.82
C ALA A 365 13.73 25.19 -15.82
N LYS A 366 14.81 24.64 -16.40
CA LYS A 366 16.08 25.33 -16.63
C LYS A 366 15.95 26.54 -17.57
N GLU A 367 15.43 26.34 -18.78
CA GLU A 367 15.22 27.42 -19.76
C GLU A 367 14.27 28.49 -19.20
N LEU A 368 13.27 28.07 -18.42
CA LEU A 368 12.36 28.97 -17.72
C LEU A 368 13.13 29.83 -16.70
N ALA A 369 13.96 29.23 -15.84
CA ALA A 369 14.77 29.96 -14.87
C ALA A 369 15.80 30.90 -15.54
N GLU A 370 16.44 30.47 -16.62
CA GLU A 370 17.34 31.30 -17.45
C GLU A 370 16.58 32.52 -18.01
N SER A 371 15.37 32.31 -18.58
CA SER A 371 14.54 33.42 -19.10
C SER A 371 14.06 34.40 -18.02
N PHE A 372 13.80 33.94 -16.79
CA PHE A 372 13.47 34.80 -15.66
C PHE A 372 14.69 35.62 -15.19
N GLN A 373 15.90 35.05 -15.25
CA GLN A 373 17.14 35.79 -14.95
C GLN A 373 17.45 36.84 -16.02
N GLU A 374 17.32 36.51 -17.31
CA GLU A 374 17.46 37.47 -18.41
C GLU A 374 16.40 38.58 -18.34
N GLY A 375 15.14 38.24 -18.04
CA GLY A 375 14.06 39.20 -17.84
C GLY A 375 14.34 40.18 -16.68
N ARG A 376 14.90 39.69 -15.56
CA ARG A 376 15.36 40.56 -14.46
C ARG A 376 16.57 41.41 -14.83
N LEU A 377 17.53 40.89 -15.60
CA LEU A 377 18.67 41.67 -16.07
C LEU A 377 18.22 42.80 -17.01
N LEU A 378 17.30 42.51 -17.92
CA LEU A 378 16.73 43.52 -18.82
C LEU A 378 15.87 44.55 -18.09
N SER A 379 15.10 44.18 -17.05
CA SER A 379 14.36 45.16 -16.25
C SER A 379 15.30 46.04 -15.41
N HIS A 380 16.35 45.48 -14.80
CA HIS A 380 17.38 46.27 -14.10
C HIS A 380 18.13 47.22 -15.05
N LEU A 381 18.46 46.79 -16.28
CA LEU A 381 19.06 47.65 -17.30
C LEU A 381 18.09 48.75 -17.78
N SER A 382 16.78 48.45 -17.85
CA SER A 382 15.75 49.44 -18.18
C SER A 382 15.51 50.45 -17.05
N SER A 383 15.66 50.06 -15.79
CA SER A 383 15.57 50.96 -14.63
C SER A 383 16.84 51.79 -14.41
N GLY A 384 17.99 51.38 -14.95
CA GLY A 384 19.27 52.06 -14.79
C GLY A 384 19.47 53.35 -15.59
N ASN A 385 18.46 53.83 -16.33
CA ASN A 385 18.62 54.89 -17.33
C ASN A 385 17.64 56.08 -17.22
N LEU A 386 17.02 56.27 -16.04
CA LEU A 386 16.27 57.47 -15.69
C LEU A 386 16.65 57.94 -14.29
N LEU A 387 16.84 59.26 -14.14
CA LEU A 387 17.23 59.98 -12.91
C LEU A 387 18.71 59.87 -12.49
N SER A 388 19.60 60.37 -13.35
CA SER A 388 20.66 61.24 -12.86
C SER A 388 20.03 62.61 -12.54
N GLY A 389 20.06 63.03 -11.27
CA GLY A 389 19.72 64.41 -10.88
C GLY A 389 18.66 64.56 -9.79
N GLY A 390 19.10 64.58 -8.53
CA GLY A 390 18.50 65.35 -7.43
C GLY A 390 17.16 64.89 -6.86
N GLU A 391 17.19 64.24 -5.68
CA GLU A 391 16.37 64.56 -4.49
C GLU A 391 16.65 63.50 -3.40
N THR A 392 17.61 63.76 -2.50
CA THR A 392 17.95 62.87 -1.37
C THR A 392 18.04 63.62 -0.03
N ASP A 393 17.18 64.62 0.18
CA ASP A 393 17.11 65.41 1.41
C ASP A 393 15.69 65.57 2.00
N LYS A 394 14.66 64.86 1.47
CA LYS A 394 13.28 64.91 2.02
C LYS A 394 12.77 63.62 2.67
N ALA A 395 13.25 62.45 2.24
CA ALA A 395 12.81 61.17 2.77
C ALA A 395 13.32 60.83 4.19
N LYS A 396 14.10 61.71 4.83
CA LYS A 396 14.68 61.50 6.18
C LYS A 396 14.01 62.29 7.29
N GLU A 397 13.12 63.23 6.98
CA GLU A 397 12.33 63.94 7.99
C GLU A 397 11.00 63.19 8.27
N GLU A 398 10.36 62.62 7.24
CA GLU A 398 9.09 61.88 7.40
C GLU A 398 9.23 60.53 8.16
N GLU A 399 10.38 59.83 8.08
CA GLU A 399 10.62 58.62 8.91
C GLU A 399 10.82 58.94 10.41
N GLY A 400 11.10 60.21 10.76
CA GLY A 400 11.30 60.66 12.14
C GLY A 400 9.99 60.85 12.90
N GLU A 401 9.02 61.56 12.30
CA GLU A 401 7.73 61.85 12.94
C GLU A 401 6.91 60.57 13.21
N TYR A 402 6.87 59.62 12.27
CA TYR A 402 6.16 58.35 12.47
C TYR A 402 6.72 57.51 13.63
N GLN A 403 8.02 57.60 13.94
CA GLN A 403 8.62 56.86 15.06
C GLN A 403 8.44 57.56 16.42
N GLU A 404 8.13 58.86 16.47
CA GLU A 404 7.74 59.52 17.72
C GLU A 404 6.25 59.29 18.03
N GLU A 405 5.35 59.33 17.04
CA GLU A 405 3.92 59.02 17.26
C GLU A 405 3.68 57.58 17.77
N GLU A 406 4.35 56.57 17.22
CA GLU A 406 4.27 55.19 17.77
C GLU A 406 4.82 55.10 19.21
N ARG A 407 5.76 55.97 19.60
CA ARG A 407 6.37 55.96 20.93
C ARG A 407 5.52 56.62 22.01
N GLU A 408 4.66 57.57 21.65
CA GLU A 408 3.68 58.14 22.58
C GLU A 408 2.48 57.20 22.74
N LYS A 409 1.97 56.62 21.65
CA LYS A 409 0.87 55.64 21.68
C LYS A 409 1.14 54.44 22.59
N ASN A 410 2.35 53.85 22.47
CA ASN A 410 2.77 52.73 23.31
C ASN A 410 2.96 53.11 24.80
N LYS A 411 3.07 54.40 25.15
CA LYS A 411 3.08 54.84 26.56
C LYS A 411 1.67 54.98 27.13
N GLU A 412 0.72 55.49 26.35
CA GLU A 412 -0.68 55.62 26.79
C GLU A 412 -1.31 54.24 27.02
N GLU A 413 -1.18 53.30 26.08
CA GLU A 413 -1.65 51.92 26.26
C GLU A 413 -0.97 51.22 27.47
N GLY A 414 0.30 51.53 27.73
CA GLY A 414 1.04 51.03 28.89
C GLY A 414 0.57 51.58 30.24
N GLN A 415 0.00 52.78 30.29
CA GLN A 415 -0.60 53.34 31.51
C GLN A 415 -2.02 52.82 31.74
N GLU A 416 -2.83 52.68 30.68
CA GLU A 416 -4.20 52.15 30.78
C GLU A 416 -4.22 50.69 31.28
N LEU A 417 -3.26 49.86 30.83
CA LEU A 417 -3.10 48.49 31.31
C LEU A 417 -2.66 48.38 32.78
N ALA A 418 -2.04 49.44 33.34
CA ALA A 418 -1.58 49.48 34.72
C ALA A 418 -2.73 49.86 35.69
N GLU A 419 -3.64 50.75 35.29
CA GLU A 419 -4.81 51.11 36.10
C GLU A 419 -5.85 49.98 36.17
N LEU A 420 -6.06 49.24 35.07
CA LEU A 420 -6.97 48.09 35.02
C LEU A 420 -6.57 46.92 35.93
N ASN A 421 -5.27 46.72 36.20
CA ASN A 421 -4.78 45.66 37.08
C ASN A 421 -4.70 46.07 38.57
N GLY A 422 -4.92 47.34 38.90
CA GLY A 422 -4.87 47.85 40.28
C GLY A 422 -6.14 47.62 41.11
N ALA A 423 -7.24 47.17 40.49
CA ALA A 423 -8.59 47.25 41.05
C ALA A 423 -9.34 45.90 41.15
N ASN A 424 -8.70 44.84 41.66
CA ASN A 424 -9.43 43.68 42.21
C ASN A 424 -8.58 42.86 43.20
N GLY A 425 -8.65 43.22 44.48
CA GLY A 425 -7.93 42.50 45.53
C GLY A 425 -8.38 42.86 46.94
N THR A 426 -9.47 42.25 47.43
CA THR A 426 -9.72 42.09 48.88
C THR A 426 -10.82 41.07 49.19
N ALA A 427 -10.61 40.32 50.27
CA ALA A 427 -11.56 39.47 51.04
C ALA A 427 -12.10 38.17 50.41
N GLY A 428 -11.91 37.04 51.13
CA GLY A 428 -12.54 35.76 50.76
C GLY A 428 -12.07 34.46 51.44
N GLU A 429 -11.51 34.48 52.66
CA GLU A 429 -11.09 33.24 53.35
C GLU A 429 -12.31 32.45 53.89
N VAL A 430 -12.59 31.26 53.34
CA VAL A 430 -13.57 30.30 53.94
C VAL A 430 -13.05 28.86 53.85
N LYS A 431 -13.05 28.17 55.01
CA LYS A 431 -12.66 26.76 55.17
C LYS A 431 -13.69 25.81 54.52
N GLY A 432 -13.21 24.75 53.87
CA GLY A 432 -14.05 23.64 53.37
C GLY A 432 -13.35 22.28 53.45
N ARG A 433 -13.59 21.53 54.53
CA ARG A 433 -13.10 20.16 54.76
C ARG A 433 -14.11 19.15 54.19
N VAL A 434 -13.72 18.29 53.24
CA VAL A 434 -14.37 16.98 53.03
C VAL A 434 -13.30 15.92 52.68
N SER A 435 -13.51 14.71 53.20
CA SER A 435 -12.68 13.53 53.00
C SER A 435 -13.33 12.58 52.00
N LEU A 436 -12.53 11.96 51.12
CA LEU A 436 -12.50 10.51 50.83
C LEU A 436 -11.37 10.19 49.86
#